data_AF-A0A7H4PPF3-F1
#
_entry.id   AF-A0A7H4PPF3-F1
#
_cell.length_a   1.000
_cell.length_b   1.000
_cell.length_c   1.000
_cell.angle_alpha   90.00
_cell.angle_beta   90.00
_cell.angle_gamma   90.00
#
_symmetry.space_group_name_H-M   'P 1'
#
loop_
_entity.id
_entity.type
_entity.pdbx_description
1 polymer ?
#
loop_
_entity_poly.entity_id
_entity_poly.type
_entity_poly.pdbx_seq_one_letter_code
_entity_poly.pdbx_strand_id
1 'polypeptide(L)'
;MATIAGHGRHGPVPVRLPALETLSPASQAFYHACRAHGFAAVDDINGAQQHGVAVYPVNVVNGIRQNTAMVYLTADVRARKNLSIVGMTVVDKALIEGSRVNGVQLADGTQIATDNVFLCAGAAGTPAILLRSGIGPADDLRHLEITVKPGSPRWAQLAGTTRERDHAGNVR
;
A
#
# COMPACT_ATOMS: atom_id res chain seq x y z
N MET A 1 -0.70 -27.45 -16.82
CA MET A 1 0.14 -26.33 -16.34
C MET A 1 0.55 -26.65 -14.92
N ALA A 2 1.85 -26.81 -14.66
CA ALA A 2 2.35 -27.19 -13.35
C ALA A 2 2.02 -26.11 -12.31
N THR A 3 1.51 -26.53 -11.16
CA THR A 3 1.20 -25.65 -10.03
C THR A 3 2.51 -25.22 -9.38
N ILE A 4 2.92 -23.97 -9.58
CA ILE A 4 4.03 -23.40 -8.80
C ILE A 4 3.46 -23.12 -7.40
N ALA A 5 4.01 -23.79 -6.39
CA ALA A 5 3.61 -23.63 -4.99
C ALA A 5 3.78 -22.16 -4.56
N GLY A 6 2.82 -21.63 -3.81
CA GLY A 6 2.84 -20.23 -3.32
C GLY A 6 2.11 -19.20 -4.19
N HIS A 7 1.60 -19.58 -5.38
CA HIS A 7 0.89 -18.64 -6.27
C HIS A 7 -0.61 -18.84 -6.38
N GLY A 8 -1.36 -17.74 -6.30
CA GLY A 8 -2.79 -17.70 -6.60
C GLY A 8 -3.09 -17.83 -8.10
N ARG A 9 -4.21 -18.49 -8.44
CA ARG A 9 -4.62 -18.74 -9.84
C ARG A 9 -5.94 -18.12 -10.25
N HIS A 10 -6.70 -17.59 -9.30
CA HIS A 10 -8.06 -17.09 -9.50
C HIS A 10 -8.25 -15.65 -8.99
N GLY A 11 -7.17 -15.00 -8.56
CA GLY A 11 -7.22 -13.61 -8.10
C GLY A 11 -7.45 -12.64 -9.26
N PRO A 12 -8.05 -11.47 -9.00
CA PRO A 12 -8.37 -10.51 -10.06
C PRO A 12 -7.14 -9.76 -10.59
N VAL A 13 -6.05 -9.72 -9.83
CA VAL A 13 -4.80 -9.06 -10.24
C VAL A 13 -3.99 -10.03 -11.11
N PRO A 14 -3.83 -9.78 -12.42
CA PRO A 14 -3.01 -10.64 -13.26
C PRO A 14 -1.54 -10.42 -12.93
N VAL A 15 -0.80 -11.51 -12.74
CA VAL A 15 0.65 -11.49 -12.57
C VAL A 15 1.24 -12.26 -13.75
N ARG A 16 2.08 -11.60 -14.55
CA ARG A 16 2.75 -12.21 -15.70
C ARG A 16 4.25 -12.05 -15.56
N LEU A 17 4.97 -13.13 -15.81
CA LEU A 17 6.42 -13.09 -15.96
C LEU A 17 6.73 -12.99 -17.46
N PRO A 18 7.24 -11.85 -17.94
CA PRO A 18 7.67 -11.74 -19.34
C PRO A 18 8.88 -12.62 -19.58
N ALA A 19 9.08 -13.06 -20.82
CA ALA A 19 10.30 -13.76 -21.20
C ALA A 19 11.45 -12.74 -21.35
N LEU A 20 12.68 -13.14 -21.01
CA LEU A 20 13.84 -12.23 -20.98
C LEU A 20 14.05 -11.52 -22.31
N GLU A 21 13.90 -12.24 -23.41
CA GLU A 21 14.03 -11.78 -24.79
C GLU A 21 13.01 -10.71 -25.18
N THR A 22 11.90 -10.61 -24.45
CA THR A 22 10.86 -9.58 -24.68
C THR A 22 11.17 -8.26 -23.97
N LEU A 23 12.19 -8.23 -23.10
CA LEU A 23 12.62 -7.02 -22.42
C LEU A 23 13.45 -6.13 -23.35
N SER A 24 13.69 -4.88 -22.93
CA SER A 24 14.56 -3.98 -23.68
C SER A 24 15.99 -4.55 -23.78
N PRO A 25 16.76 -4.19 -24.82
CA PRO A 25 18.15 -4.62 -24.95
C PRO A 25 19.01 -4.27 -23.72
N ALA A 26 18.75 -3.12 -23.09
CA ALA A 26 19.46 -2.70 -21.88
C ALA A 26 19.19 -3.64 -20.69
N SER A 27 17.93 -4.06 -20.49
CA SER A 27 17.57 -4.99 -19.42
C SER A 27 18.16 -6.38 -19.66
N GLN A 28 18.19 -6.85 -20.92
CA GLN A 28 18.84 -8.11 -21.28
C GLN A 28 20.35 -8.06 -21.02
N ALA A 29 21.01 -6.99 -21.46
CA ALA A 29 22.44 -6.79 -21.22
C ALA A 29 22.77 -6.74 -19.73
N PHE A 30 21.97 -6.03 -18.92
CA PHE A 30 22.10 -6.02 -17.47
C PHE A 30 21.97 -7.42 -16.87
N TYR A 31 20.94 -8.17 -17.27
CA TYR A 31 20.74 -9.55 -16.81
C TYR A 31 21.97 -10.42 -17.10
N HIS A 32 22.46 -10.40 -18.34
CA HIS A 32 23.63 -11.19 -18.74
C HIS A 32 24.92 -10.74 -18.04
N ALA A 33 25.12 -9.44 -17.82
CA ALA A 33 26.26 -8.94 -17.05
C ALA A 33 26.24 -9.46 -15.60
N CYS A 34 25.09 -9.41 -14.92
CA CYS A 34 24.96 -10.01 -13.59
C CYS A 34 25.27 -11.52 -13.61
N ARG A 35 24.77 -12.26 -14.61
CA ARG A 35 25.09 -13.69 -14.75
C ARG A 35 26.60 -13.92 -14.93
N ALA A 36 27.28 -13.10 -15.72
CA ALA A 36 28.74 -13.18 -15.92
C ALA A 36 29.54 -12.86 -14.65
N HIS A 37 28.98 -12.05 -13.74
CA HIS A 37 29.57 -11.74 -12.44
C HIS A 37 29.17 -12.70 -11.30
N GLY A 38 28.59 -13.85 -11.64
CA GLY A 38 28.30 -14.92 -10.67
C GLY A 38 26.99 -14.77 -9.90
N PHE A 39 26.12 -13.82 -10.27
CA PHE A 39 24.80 -13.74 -9.66
C PHE A 39 23.91 -14.92 -10.13
N ALA A 40 23.29 -15.59 -9.17
CA ALA A 40 22.35 -16.69 -9.45
C ALA A 40 21.16 -16.19 -10.27
N ALA A 41 20.71 -16.98 -11.23
CA ALA A 41 19.44 -16.71 -11.91
C ALA A 41 18.30 -17.05 -10.95
N VAL A 42 17.33 -16.15 -10.87
CA VAL A 42 16.11 -16.34 -10.09
C VAL A 42 14.95 -16.36 -11.08
N ASP A 43 14.34 -17.54 -11.21
CA ASP A 43 13.22 -17.76 -12.14
C ASP A 43 11.92 -17.12 -11.62
N ASP A 44 11.80 -16.96 -10.30
CA ASP A 44 10.62 -16.38 -9.65
C ASP A 44 11.00 -15.66 -8.35
N ILE A 45 11.06 -14.33 -8.42
CA ILE A 45 11.41 -13.47 -7.28
C ILE A 45 10.33 -13.44 -6.20
N ASN A 46 9.10 -13.89 -6.50
CA ASN A 46 8.04 -14.05 -5.51
C ASN A 46 8.02 -15.47 -4.90
N GLY A 47 8.95 -16.33 -5.32
CA GLY A 47 9.11 -17.69 -4.83
C GLY A 47 10.04 -17.78 -3.62
N ALA A 48 10.51 -19.00 -3.37
CA ALA A 48 11.34 -19.30 -2.20
C ALA A 48 12.76 -18.68 -2.26
N GLN A 49 13.27 -18.41 -3.45
CA GLN A 49 14.58 -17.78 -3.65
C GLN A 49 14.42 -16.41 -4.29
N GLN A 50 14.96 -15.39 -3.63
CA GLN A 50 14.84 -13.99 -4.06
C GLN A 50 16.18 -13.33 -4.35
N HIS A 51 17.29 -13.95 -3.91
CA HIS A 51 18.62 -13.40 -4.06
C HIS A 51 19.24 -13.82 -5.40
N GLY A 52 19.46 -12.85 -6.29
CA GLY A 52 20.10 -13.06 -7.59
C GLY A 52 19.63 -12.05 -8.63
N VAL A 53 19.69 -12.45 -9.90
CA VAL A 53 19.20 -11.68 -11.03
C VAL A 53 17.96 -12.36 -11.62
N ALA A 54 16.88 -11.59 -11.78
CA ALA A 54 15.57 -12.09 -12.19
C ALA A 54 14.94 -11.20 -13.27
N VAL A 55 14.01 -11.79 -14.02
CA VAL A 55 13.00 -11.00 -14.72
C VAL A 55 11.89 -10.67 -13.72
N TYR A 56 11.42 -9.42 -13.71
CA TYR A 56 10.40 -9.00 -12.76
C TYR A 56 8.99 -9.32 -13.25
N PRO A 57 8.12 -9.91 -12.42
CA PRO A 57 6.72 -10.08 -12.75
C PRO A 57 6.01 -8.73 -12.83
N VAL A 58 5.08 -8.61 -13.77
CA VAL A 58 4.33 -7.39 -14.05
C VAL A 58 2.83 -7.63 -14.03
N ASN A 59 2.07 -6.61 -13.64
CA ASN A 59 0.62 -6.58 -13.78
C ASN A 59 0.24 -5.92 -15.11
N VAL A 60 0.64 -6.53 -16.23
CA VAL A 60 0.38 -6.01 -17.58
C VAL A 60 -0.33 -7.06 -18.41
N VAL A 61 -1.40 -6.67 -19.08
CA VAL A 61 -2.15 -7.50 -20.02
C VAL A 61 -2.23 -6.74 -21.34
N ASN A 62 -1.73 -7.33 -22.42
CA ASN A 62 -1.74 -6.76 -23.77
C ASN A 62 -1.16 -5.32 -23.81
N GLY A 63 -0.04 -5.10 -23.13
CA GLY A 63 0.62 -3.79 -23.04
C GLY A 63 -0.03 -2.80 -22.06
N ILE A 64 -1.19 -3.12 -21.49
CA ILE A 64 -1.91 -2.23 -20.58
C ILE A 64 -1.64 -2.63 -19.14
N ARG A 65 -1.15 -1.68 -18.34
CA ARG A 65 -1.00 -1.84 -16.89
C ARG A 65 -2.37 -2.02 -16.24
N GLN A 66 -2.51 -3.10 -15.50
CA GLN A 66 -3.71 -3.43 -14.73
C GLN A 66 -3.54 -2.89 -13.32
N ASN A 67 -4.26 -1.82 -12.99
CA ASN A 67 -4.28 -1.25 -11.64
C ASN A 67 -5.41 -1.85 -10.78
N THR A 68 -5.38 -1.61 -9.48
CA THR A 68 -6.36 -2.15 -8.52
C THR A 68 -7.79 -1.73 -8.84
N ALA A 69 -8.01 -0.48 -9.26
CA ALA A 69 -9.34 0.00 -9.62
C ALA A 69 -9.90 -0.72 -10.85
N MET A 70 -9.09 -0.98 -11.88
CA MET A 70 -9.51 -1.70 -13.08
C MET A 70 -9.93 -3.13 -12.77
N VAL A 71 -9.19 -3.81 -11.89
CA VAL A 71 -9.41 -5.25 -11.64
C VAL A 71 -10.44 -5.52 -10.52
N TYR A 72 -10.60 -4.63 -9.55
CA TYR A 72 -11.58 -4.79 -8.46
C TYR A 72 -12.87 -3.99 -8.66
N LEU A 73 -12.84 -2.85 -9.36
CA LEU A 73 -14.02 -2.01 -9.62
C LEU A 73 -14.46 -2.18 -11.08
N THR A 74 -14.78 -3.42 -11.45
CA THR A 74 -15.32 -3.76 -12.78
C THR A 74 -16.68 -3.09 -13.01
N ALA A 75 -17.17 -3.09 -14.25
CA ALA A 75 -18.50 -2.55 -14.58
C ALA A 75 -19.60 -3.16 -13.69
N ASP A 76 -19.59 -4.48 -13.51
CA ASP A 76 -20.56 -5.20 -12.68
C ASP A 76 -20.47 -4.80 -11.20
N VAL A 77 -19.24 -4.60 -10.68
CA VAL A 77 -19.05 -4.15 -9.30
C VAL A 77 -19.58 -2.73 -9.12
N ARG A 78 -19.31 -1.83 -10.08
CA ARG A 78 -19.77 -0.44 -10.07
C ARG A 78 -21.29 -0.31 -10.19
N ALA A 79 -21.95 -1.28 -10.84
CA ALA A 79 -23.41 -1.30 -11.00
C ALA A 79 -24.17 -1.77 -9.75
N ARG A 80 -23.47 -2.25 -8.71
CA ARG A 80 -24.10 -2.72 -7.47
C ARG A 80 -24.80 -1.57 -6.75
N LYS A 81 -26.09 -1.74 -6.44
CA LYS A 81 -26.93 -0.71 -5.79
C LYS A 81 -26.45 -0.30 -4.39
N ASN A 82 -25.66 -1.13 -3.74
CA ASN A 82 -25.10 -0.87 -2.41
C ASN A 82 -23.67 -0.31 -2.45
N LEU A 83 -23.17 0.10 -3.62
CA LEU A 83 -21.87 0.74 -3.78
C LEU A 83 -22.02 2.12 -4.41
N SER A 84 -21.51 3.14 -3.74
CA SER A 84 -21.37 4.49 -4.29
C SER A 84 -19.89 4.85 -4.36
N ILE A 85 -19.45 5.33 -5.52
CA ILE A 85 -18.07 5.79 -5.75
C ILE A 85 -18.15 7.28 -6.07
N VAL A 86 -17.57 8.10 -5.20
CA VAL A 86 -17.53 9.54 -5.37
C VAL A 86 -16.08 9.94 -5.67
N GLY A 87 -15.83 10.31 -6.93
CA GLY A 87 -14.52 10.80 -7.36
C GLY A 87 -14.31 12.26 -7.01
N MET A 88 -13.07 12.74 -7.16
CA MET A 88 -12.70 14.15 -6.97
C MET A 88 -13.15 14.76 -5.63
N THR A 89 -13.23 13.92 -4.60
CA THR A 89 -13.74 14.30 -3.28
C THR A 89 -12.66 14.01 -2.25
N VAL A 90 -12.24 15.05 -1.53
CA VAL A 90 -11.20 14.96 -0.51
C VAL A 90 -11.86 14.88 0.86
N VAL A 91 -11.54 13.81 1.61
CA VAL A 91 -11.90 13.71 3.02
C VAL A 91 -10.93 14.57 3.84
N ASP A 92 -11.46 15.50 4.61
CA ASP A 92 -10.68 16.32 5.54
C ASP A 92 -10.37 15.52 6.81
N LYS A 93 -11.40 15.07 7.52
CA LYS A 93 -11.28 14.35 8.79
C LYS A 93 -12.44 13.37 9.00
N ALA A 94 -12.19 12.30 9.74
CA ALA A 94 -13.24 11.53 10.40
C ALA A 94 -13.87 12.32 11.56
N LEU A 95 -15.18 12.16 11.72
CA LEU A 95 -15.99 12.75 12.79
C LEU A 95 -16.12 11.74 13.93
N ILE A 96 -15.78 12.17 15.15
CA ILE A 96 -15.65 11.30 16.31
C ILE A 96 -16.33 11.93 17.52
N GLU A 97 -17.22 11.16 18.13
CA GLU A 97 -17.94 11.48 19.36
C GLU A 97 -17.65 10.42 20.43
N GLY A 98 -17.11 10.86 21.57
CA GLY A 98 -16.58 9.95 22.59
C GLY A 98 -15.51 9.03 21.99
N SER A 99 -15.79 7.73 21.95
CA SER A 99 -14.92 6.69 21.39
C SER A 99 -15.45 6.09 20.08
N ARG A 100 -16.44 6.70 19.43
CA ARG A 100 -17.06 6.18 18.20
C ARG A 100 -16.90 7.16 17.04
N VAL A 101 -16.62 6.61 15.86
CA VAL A 101 -16.75 7.34 14.60
C VAL A 101 -18.23 7.44 14.24
N ASN A 102 -18.67 8.59 13.73
CA ASN A 102 -20.05 8.79 13.26
C ASN A 102 -20.11 9.36 11.83
N GLY A 103 -18.97 9.54 11.18
CA GLY A 103 -18.93 9.99 9.79
C GLY A 103 -17.57 10.50 9.34
N VAL A 104 -17.58 11.18 8.21
CA VAL A 104 -16.46 11.96 7.68
C VAL A 104 -16.92 13.36 7.30
N GLN A 105 -16.02 14.33 7.43
CA GLN A 105 -16.17 15.66 6.87
C GLN A 105 -15.27 15.77 5.62
N LEU A 106 -15.83 16.30 4.54
CA LEU A 106 -15.13 16.60 3.31
C LEU A 106 -14.43 17.96 3.40
N ALA A 107 -13.49 18.21 2.48
CA ALA A 107 -12.74 19.47 2.43
C ALA A 107 -13.62 20.71 2.20
N ASP A 108 -14.79 20.54 1.58
CA ASP A 108 -15.78 21.62 1.37
C ASP A 108 -16.72 21.84 2.58
N GLY A 109 -16.52 21.08 3.66
CA GLY A 109 -17.34 21.15 4.88
C GLY A 109 -18.54 20.20 4.89
N THR A 110 -18.87 19.55 3.79
CA THR A 110 -19.95 18.55 3.71
C THR A 110 -19.67 17.38 4.66
N GLN A 111 -20.70 16.91 5.37
CA GLN A 111 -20.58 15.77 6.28
C GLN A 111 -21.35 14.56 5.75
N ILE A 112 -20.72 13.39 5.81
CA ILE A 112 -21.32 12.10 5.45
C ILE A 112 -21.36 11.25 6.71
N ALA A 113 -22.57 10.94 7.19
CA ALA A 113 -22.79 10.10 8.36
C ALA A 113 -22.57 8.61 8.03
N THR A 114 -21.86 7.90 8.89
CA THR A 114 -21.64 6.45 8.79
C THR A 114 -21.15 5.89 10.13
N ASP A 115 -21.54 4.66 10.45
CA ASP A 115 -21.10 3.97 11.67
C ASP A 115 -19.65 3.44 11.58
N ASN A 116 -19.11 3.32 10.37
CA ASN A 116 -17.79 2.76 10.12
C ASN A 116 -17.04 3.57 9.08
N VAL A 117 -15.74 3.80 9.34
CA VAL A 117 -14.83 4.51 8.43
C VAL A 117 -13.54 3.70 8.31
N PHE A 118 -13.16 3.37 7.08
CA PHE A 118 -11.88 2.74 6.76
C PHE A 118 -11.01 3.74 6.00
N LEU A 119 -9.86 4.11 6.58
CA LEU A 119 -8.94 5.04 5.93
C LEU A 119 -7.95 4.27 5.05
N CYS A 120 -8.09 4.47 3.73
CA CYS A 120 -7.24 3.87 2.71
C CYS A 120 -6.47 4.95 1.92
N ALA A 121 -6.10 6.06 2.56
CA ALA A 121 -5.50 7.24 1.93
C ALA A 121 -3.96 7.15 1.78
N GLY A 122 -3.41 5.94 1.86
CA GLY A 122 -1.97 5.68 1.77
C GLY A 122 -1.17 6.14 3.00
N ALA A 123 0.14 5.89 2.97
CA ALA A 123 1.05 6.11 4.11
C ALA A 123 1.18 7.58 4.52
N ALA A 124 0.92 8.53 3.61
CA ALA A 124 0.97 9.95 3.90
C ALA A 124 -0.43 10.55 4.19
N GLY A 125 -1.44 10.17 3.40
CA GLY A 125 -2.79 10.74 3.54
C GLY A 125 -3.51 10.26 4.79
N THR A 126 -3.35 8.97 5.15
CA THR A 126 -4.01 8.39 6.33
C THR A 126 -3.59 9.06 7.63
N PRO A 127 -2.29 9.23 7.97
CA PRO A 127 -1.91 9.92 9.20
C PRO A 127 -2.34 11.39 9.18
N ALA A 128 -2.34 12.07 8.03
CA ALA A 128 -2.80 13.45 7.94
C ALA A 128 -4.30 13.60 8.29
N ILE A 129 -5.15 12.68 7.79
CA ILE A 129 -6.58 12.64 8.15
C ILE A 129 -6.74 12.33 9.64
N LEU A 130 -6.00 11.34 10.17
CA LEU A 130 -6.05 10.98 11.59
C LEU A 130 -5.67 12.15 12.50
N LEU A 131 -4.60 12.88 12.17
CA LEU A 131 -4.18 14.07 12.92
C LEU A 131 -5.29 15.13 12.94
N ARG A 132 -5.88 15.47 11.80
CA ARG A 132 -7.02 16.42 11.73
C ARG A 132 -8.29 15.92 12.41
N SER A 133 -8.42 14.60 12.58
CA SER A 133 -9.46 13.97 13.41
C SER A 133 -9.18 14.01 14.92
N GLY A 134 -8.02 14.51 15.36
CA GLY A 134 -7.61 14.48 16.75
C GLY A 134 -7.07 13.13 17.21
N ILE A 135 -6.64 12.27 16.29
CA ILE A 135 -5.96 11.00 16.57
C ILE A 135 -4.48 11.14 16.18
N GLY A 136 -3.60 11.27 17.17
CA GLY A 136 -2.20 11.60 16.95
C GLY A 136 -1.43 11.82 18.24
N PRO A 137 -0.12 12.09 18.17
CA PRO A 137 0.67 12.49 19.33
C PRO A 137 0.03 13.72 19.99
N ALA A 138 -0.23 13.63 21.30
CA ALA A 138 -0.97 14.67 22.01
C ALA A 138 -0.27 16.04 21.99
N ASP A 139 1.07 16.07 21.95
CA ASP A 139 1.84 17.31 21.90
C ASP A 139 1.68 18.01 20.54
N ASP A 140 1.84 17.25 19.45
CA ASP A 140 1.64 17.75 18.08
C ASP A 140 0.21 18.28 17.87
N LEU A 141 -0.79 17.52 18.33
CA LEU A 141 -2.19 17.92 18.22
C LEU A 141 -2.47 19.21 19.00
N ARG A 142 -1.95 19.33 20.22
CA ARG A 142 -2.10 20.55 21.03
C ARG A 142 -1.40 21.74 20.39
N HIS A 143 -0.21 21.56 19.82
CA HIS A 143 0.52 22.60 19.11
C HIS A 143 -0.24 23.10 17.87
N LEU A 144 -1.00 22.22 17.22
CA LEU A 144 -1.86 22.55 16.07
C LEU A 144 -3.28 22.99 16.47
N GLU A 145 -3.54 23.17 17.77
CA GLU A 145 -4.86 23.56 18.30
C GLU A 145 -5.98 22.55 17.95
N ILE A 146 -5.62 21.28 17.79
CA ILE A 146 -6.55 20.18 17.52
C ILE A 146 -6.88 19.46 18.84
N THR A 147 -8.17 19.36 19.14
CA THR A 147 -8.64 18.61 20.31
C THR A 147 -8.32 17.13 20.18
N VAL A 148 -7.53 16.61 21.12
CA VAL A 148 -7.18 15.18 21.22
C VAL A 148 -8.43 14.36 21.52
N LYS A 149 -8.70 13.33 20.71
CA LYS A 149 -9.83 12.43 20.90
C LYS A 149 -9.52 11.29 21.88
N PRO A 150 -10.52 10.84 22.67
CA PRO A 150 -10.39 9.66 23.53
C PRO A 150 -9.94 8.42 22.75
N GLY A 151 -9.06 7.61 23.35
CA GLY A 151 -8.56 6.38 22.70
C GLY A 151 -7.49 6.61 21.62
N SER A 152 -7.04 7.85 21.41
CA SER A 152 -5.88 8.09 20.57
C SER A 152 -4.67 7.28 21.09
N PRO A 153 -3.94 6.54 20.22
CA PRO A 153 -2.81 5.73 20.65
C PRO A 153 -1.80 6.55 21.44
N ARG A 154 -1.13 5.93 22.41
CA ARG A 154 0.04 6.54 23.05
C ARG A 154 1.23 6.45 22.09
N TRP A 155 1.28 7.35 21.12
CA TRP A 155 2.30 7.38 20.06
C TRP A 155 3.75 7.39 20.58
N ALA A 156 3.99 7.98 21.76
CA ALA A 156 5.27 7.95 22.45
C ALA A 156 5.80 6.53 22.73
N GLN A 157 4.93 5.52 22.82
CA GLN A 157 5.33 4.12 23.01
C GLN A 157 5.71 3.41 21.69
N LEU A 158 5.25 3.91 20.54
CA LEU A 158 5.59 3.36 19.22
C LEU A 158 6.88 3.96 18.65
N ALA A 159 7.21 5.20 19.01
CA ALA A 159 8.47 5.84 18.58
C ALA A 159 9.73 5.22 19.24
N GLY A 160 9.57 4.49 20.34
CA GLY A 160 10.67 3.85 21.07
C GLY A 160 11.20 2.54 20.47
N THR A 161 10.59 2.01 19.41
CA THR A 161 10.97 0.70 18.83
C THR A 161 11.91 0.77 17.63
N THR A 162 12.17 1.96 17.08
CA THR A 162 13.20 2.19 16.05
C THR A 162 14.51 2.63 16.70
N ARG A 163 15.14 1.74 17.48
CA ARG A 163 16.60 1.81 17.62
C ARG A 163 17.20 1.09 16.41
N GLU A 164 17.79 1.85 15.50
CA GLU A 164 18.73 1.28 14.53
C GLU A 164 19.73 0.41 15.30
N ARG A 165 19.76 -0.88 14.97
CA ARG A 165 20.84 -1.75 15.43
C ARG A 165 22.07 -1.34 14.64
N ASP A 166 22.94 -0.56 15.28
CA ASP A 166 24.29 -0.30 14.80
C ASP A 166 24.94 -1.63 14.43
N HIS A 167 25.19 -1.85 13.14
CA HIS A 167 25.91 -3.02 12.60
C HIS A 167 27.42 -2.88 12.81
N ALA A 168 27.85 -2.48 14.02
CA ALA A 168 29.25 -2.55 14.43
C ALA A 168 29.49 -3.86 15.18
N GLY A 169 29.35 -4.98 14.46
CA GLY A 169 29.78 -6.30 14.91
C GLY A 169 31.30 -6.40 14.84
N ASN A 170 31.96 -6.09 15.95
CA ASN A 170 33.39 -6.27 16.15
C ASN A 170 33.73 -7.77 16.08
N VAL A 171 34.48 -8.18 15.04
CA VAL A 171 35.07 -9.52 14.94
C VAL A 171 36.38 -9.49 15.74
N ARG A 172 36.42 -10.24 16.84
CA ARG A 172 37.68 -10.78 17.37
C ARG A 172 37.93 -12.13 16.75
#